data_AF-A0A7C7XE03-F1
#
_entry.id   AF-A0A7C7XE03-F1
#
_cell.length_a   1.000
_cell.length_b   1.000
_cell.length_c   1.000
_cell.angle_alpha   90.00
_cell.angle_beta   90.00
_cell.angle_gamma   90.00
#
_symmetry.space_group_name_H-M   'P 1'
#
loop_
_entity.id
_entity.type
_entity.pdbx_description
1 polymer ?
#
loop_
_entity_poly.entity_id
_entity_poly.type
_entity_poly.pdbx_seq_one_letter_code
_entity_poly.pdbx_strand_id
1 'polypeptide(L)' 'ASNQGRLVVNFIESDFDVVLGDLFLTSAIGSKFPAGYPMGKVIHIEQHTDDPFLHIELAPIQTTEQLEFVLIGEND' A
#
# COMPACT_ATOMS: atom_id res chain seq x y z
N ALA A 1 -11.32 -18.49 8.24
CA ALA A 1 -10.52 -17.31 8.58
C ALA A 1 -10.25 -16.57 7.28
N SER A 2 -10.80 -15.37 7.08
CA SER A 2 -10.53 -14.58 5.87
C SER A 2 -9.06 -14.19 5.92
N ASN A 3 -8.29 -14.61 4.92
CA ASN A 3 -6.87 -14.34 4.84
C ASN A 3 -6.73 -12.94 4.21
N GLN A 4 -7.05 -11.90 4.99
CA GLN A 4 -6.84 -10.51 4.57
C GLN A 4 -5.34 -10.25 4.62
N GLY A 5 -4.64 -10.65 3.55
CA GLY A 5 -3.21 -10.42 3.42
C GLY A 5 -2.90 -8.95 3.65
N ARG A 6 -1.97 -8.67 4.56
CA ARG A 6 -1.49 -7.31 4.81
C ARG A 6 -0.55 -6.90 3.69
N LEU A 7 -0.58 -5.63 3.32
CA LEU A 7 0.40 -5.04 2.41
C LEU A 7 1.50 -4.39 3.24
N VAL A 8 2.76 -4.62 2.89
CA VAL A 8 3.90 -3.95 3.53
C VAL A 8 4.42 -2.87 2.59
N VAL A 9 4.59 -1.66 3.11
CA VAL A 9 5.24 -0.57 2.40
C VAL A 9 6.67 -0.44 2.93
N ASN A 10 7.64 -0.40 2.03
CA ASN A 10 9.05 -0.29 2.36
C ASN A 10 9.61 1.06 1.91
N PHE A 11 10.75 1.45 2.49
CA PHE A 11 11.55 2.61 2.08
C PHE A 11 10.88 3.97 2.27
N ILE A 12 10.00 4.08 3.26
CA ILE A 12 9.50 5.39 3.71
C ILE A 12 10.43 5.88 4.81
N GLU A 13 11.02 7.06 4.62
CA GLU A 13 11.91 7.67 5.62
C GLU A 13 11.17 7.92 6.94
N SER A 14 11.89 7.78 8.05
CA SER A 14 11.31 7.84 9.40
C SER A 14 10.77 9.21 9.82
N ASP A 15 11.13 10.29 9.11
CA ASP A 15 10.63 11.64 9.34
C ASP A 15 9.39 11.97 8.48
N PHE A 16 8.96 11.05 7.63
CA PHE A 16 7.77 11.23 6.80
C PHE A 16 6.50 11.15 7.63
N ASP A 17 5.59 12.11 7.43
CA ASP A 17 4.34 12.21 8.19
C ASP A 17 3.30 11.20 7.66
N VAL A 18 3.42 9.95 8.11
CA VAL A 18 2.44 8.89 7.88
C VAL A 18 1.61 8.68 9.14
N VAL A 19 0.28 8.65 8.99
CA VAL A 19 -0.64 8.42 10.10
C VAL A 19 -1.63 7.29 9.82
N LEU A 20 -2.20 6.74 10.90
CA LEU A 20 -3.22 5.69 10.79
C LEU A 20 -4.42 6.18 9.98
N GLY A 21 -4.86 5.37 9.02
CA GLY A 21 -5.97 5.69 8.13
C GLY A 21 -5.58 6.36 6.81
N ASP A 22 -4.32 6.76 6.62
CA ASP A 22 -3.83 7.29 5.34
C ASP A 22 -4.06 6.31 4.20
N LEU A 23 -4.37 6.85 3.02
CA LEU A 23 -4.63 6.07 1.81
C LEU A 23 -3.40 6.08 0.89
N PHE A 24 -2.85 4.90 0.63
CA PHE A 24 -1.78 4.73 -0.34
C PHE A 24 -2.33 4.55 -1.76
N LEU A 25 -1.79 5.34 -2.69
CA LEU A 25 -2.15 5.34 -4.11
C LEU A 25 -0.93 4.98 -4.97
N THR A 26 -1.15 4.42 -6.15
CA THR A 26 -0.08 4.25 -7.15
C THR A 26 0.41 5.61 -7.65
N SER A 27 1.71 5.75 -7.91
CA SER A 27 2.35 7.02 -8.28
C SER A 27 2.66 7.18 -9.78
N ALA A 28 2.45 6.13 -10.58
CA ALA A 28 2.96 6.00 -11.96
C ALA A 28 4.49 5.96 -12.13
N ILE A 29 5.26 5.88 -11.04
CA ILE A 29 6.72 5.72 -11.13
C ILE A 29 7.07 4.36 -11.75
N GLY A 30 7.96 4.38 -12.74
CA GLY A 30 8.42 3.18 -13.44
C GLY A 30 7.46 2.63 -14.50
N SER A 31 6.42 3.39 -14.88
CA SER A 31 5.47 3.07 -15.97
C SER A 31 4.77 1.71 -15.87
N LYS A 32 4.67 1.15 -14.65
CA LYS A 32 4.07 -0.17 -14.42
C LYS A 32 2.58 -0.13 -14.15
N PHE A 33 2.12 0.95 -13.52
CA PHE A 33 0.73 1.20 -13.17
C PHE A 33 0.43 2.67 -13.39
N PRO A 34 -0.76 3.08 -13.84
CA PRO A 34 -1.09 4.50 -13.88
C PRO A 34 -1.22 5.07 -12.45
N ALA A 35 -1.18 6.39 -12.32
CA ALA A 35 -1.25 7.04 -11.02
C ALA A 35 -2.69 7.06 -10.47
N GLY A 36 -2.83 7.04 -9.15
CA GLY A 36 -4.09 7.29 -8.45
C GLY A 36 -4.93 6.05 -8.11
N TYR A 37 -4.42 4.82 -8.33
CA TYR A 37 -5.16 3.61 -7.95
C TYR A 37 -4.97 3.29 -6.47
N PRO A 38 -6.06 3.10 -5.71
CA PRO A 38 -5.98 2.84 -4.27
C PRO A 38 -5.44 1.44 -3.98
N MET A 39 -4.43 1.39 -3.11
CA MET A 39 -3.81 0.14 -2.66
C MET A 39 -4.38 -0.30 -1.32
N GLY A 40 -4.29 0.56 -0.31
CA GLY A 40 -4.65 0.20 1.06
C GLY A 40 -4.64 1.38 2.01
N LYS A 41 -5.23 1.16 3.19
CA LYS A 41 -5.22 2.12 4.30
C LYS A 41 -4.21 1.71 5.35
N VAL A 42 -3.48 2.67 5.91
CA VAL A 42 -2.52 2.42 6.98
C VAL A 42 -3.23 1.89 8.23
N ILE A 43 -2.82 0.71 8.68
CA ILE A 43 -3.35 0.06 9.89
C ILE A 43 -2.29 -0.15 10.98
N HIS A 44 -1.01 -0.05 10.61
CA HIS A 44 0.11 -0.19 11.53
C HIS A 44 1.30 0.63 11.05
N ILE A 45 2.00 1.26 12.00
CA ILE A 45 3.23 2.01 11.79
C ILE A 45 4.15 1.67 12.96
N GLU A 46 5.35 1.24 12.65
CA GLU A 46 6.40 0.95 13.62
C GLU A 46 7.72 1.60 13.16
N GLN A 47 8.46 2.17 14.11
CA GLN A 47 9.79 2.74 13.89
C GLN A 47 10.76 2.02 14.83
N HIS A 48 11.81 1.42 14.27
CA HIS A 48 12.89 0.84 15.05
C HIS A 48 14.03 1.85 15.21
N THR A 49 14.68 1.87 16.37
CA THR A 49 15.76 2.82 16.68
C THR A 49 16.98 2.69 15.75
N ASP A 50 17.20 1.50 15.20
CA ASP A 50 18.34 1.20 14.32
C ASP A 50 17.94 1.09 12.82
N ASP A 51 16.73 1.52 12.46
CA ASP A 51 16.22 1.49 11.08
C ASP A 51 15.88 2.92 10.60
N PRO A 52 16.45 3.39 9.48
CA PRO A 52 16.10 4.69 8.92
C PRO A 52 14.68 4.76 8.33
N PHE A 53 14.00 3.61 8.17
CA PHE A 53 12.69 3.51 7.53
C PHE A 53 11.57 3.13 8.49
N LEU A 54 10.35 3.55 8.14
CA LEU A 54 9.12 3.11 8.77
C LEU A 54 8.74 1.70 8.31
N HIS A 55 8.26 0.90 9.25
CA HIS A 55 7.59 -0.38 9.00
C HIS A 55 6.08 -0.12 8.97
N ILE A 56 5.50 -0.13 7.77
CA ILE A 56 4.10 0.24 7.56
C ILE A 56 3.32 -0.96 7.02
N GLU A 57 2.22 -1.28 7.69
CA GLU A 57 1.25 -2.25 7.18
C GLU A 57 -0.04 -1.56 6.74
N LEU A 58 -0.56 -1.98 5.59
CA LEU A 58 -1.83 -1.54 5.06
C LEU A 58 -2.86 -2.66 5.05
N ALA A 59 -4.11 -2.31 5.33
CA ALA A 59 -5.26 -3.12 4.94
C ALA A 59 -5.57 -2.86 3.46
N PRO A 60 -5.67 -3.89 2.61
CA PRO A 60 -6.01 -3.70 1.21
C PRO A 60 -7.44 -3.13 1.07
N ILE A 61 -7.64 -2.25 0.09
CA ILE A 61 -8.97 -1.64 -0.17
C ILE A 61 -9.97 -2.67 -0.71
N GLN A 62 -9.49 -3.67 -1.43
CA GLN A 62 -10.29 -4.77 -1.99
C GLN A 62 -9.67 -6.11 -1.64
N THR A 63 -10.50 -7.11 -1.39
CA THR A 63 -10.07 -8.51 -1.27
C THR A 63 -10.41 -9.26 -2.55
N THR A 64 -9.53 -10.17 -2.97
CA THR A 64 -9.71 -10.96 -4.21
C THR A 64 -10.92 -11.89 -4.15
N GLU A 65 -11.39 -12.22 -2.94
CA GLU A 65 -12.51 -13.14 -2.70
C GLU A 65 -13.86 -12.61 -3.23
N GLN A 66 -13.97 -11.33 -3.57
CA GLN A 66 -15.23 -10.66 -3.93
C GLN A 66 -15.18 -9.91 -5.28
N LEU A 67 -14.26 -10.29 -6.18
CA LEU A 67 -14.15 -9.64 -7.48
C LEU A 67 -15.11 -10.26 -8.52
N GLU A 68 -16.00 -9.44 -9.07
CA GLU A 68 -16.88 -9.84 -10.20
C GLU A 68 -16.20 -9.59 -11.56
N PHE A 69 -15.39 -8.54 -11.65
CA PHE A 69 -14.68 -8.13 -12.87
C PHE A 69 -13.26 -7.70 -12.55
N VAL A 70 -12.35 -7.89 -13.51
CA VAL A 70 -10.94 -7.46 -13.43
C VAL A 70 -10.62 -6.65 -14.68
N LEU A 71 -9.95 -5.51 -14.50
CA LEU A 71 -9.40 -4.72 -15.59
C LEU A 71 -7.91 -5.05 -15.74
N ILE A 72 -7.50 -5.39 -16.95
CA ILE A 72 -6.09 -5.59 -17.30
C ILE A 72 -5.64 -4.33 -18.03
N GLY A 73 -4.73 -3.57 -17.41
CA GLY A 73 -4.10 -2.42 -18.04
C GLY A 73 -2.95 -2.86 -18.95
N GLU A 74 -2.85 -2.25 -20.13
CA GLU A 74 -1.68 -2.35 -20.99
C GLU A 74 -0.69 -1.25 -20.58
N ASN A 75 0.58 -1.59 -20.44
CA ASN A 75 1.66 -0.60 -20.30
C ASN A 75 2.23 -0.42 -21.71
N ASP A 76 1.99 0.73 -22.33
CA ASP A 76 2.65 1.12 -23.60
C ASP A 76 4.18 1.26 -23.41
#